data_AF-A0A2V9SNG3-F1
#
_entry.id   AF-A0A2V9SNG3-F1
#
_cell.length_a   1.000
_cell.length_b   1.000
_cell.length_c   1.000
_cell.angle_alpha   90.00
_cell.angle_beta   90.00
_cell.angle_gamma   90.00
#
_symmetry.space_group_name_H-M   'P 1'
#
loop_
_entity.id
_entity.type
_entity.pdbx_description
1 polymer ?
#
loop_
_entity_poly.entity_id
_entity_poly.type
_entity_poly.pdbx_seq_one_letter_code
_entity_poly.pdbx_strand_id
1 'polypeptide(L)'
;FLLQPEFLRGISALAEFDLTYDLLIYPRQLSVATEFVRRFPRQRFALDHLAKPLIKTGTLQPWDADIRKLAQFPNVFCKLSGLVTEADWKTWKPEHIAPYLDVAMECFGPGRLMIGSDWPVCTVAGSFAQVMNLVLDFFSKYPEDLRNAILGGNAEKFWKLAPVSDEFC
;
A
#
# COMPACT_ATOMS: atom_id res chain seq x y z
N PHE A 1 8.99 18.76 0.22
CA PHE A 1 8.88 18.76 -1.26
C PHE A 1 7.44 18.58 -1.72
N LEU A 2 6.63 17.65 -1.18
CA LEU A 2 5.24 17.39 -1.65
C LEU A 2 4.34 18.64 -1.80
N LEU A 3 4.48 19.63 -0.90
CA LEU A 3 3.67 20.85 -0.94
C LEU A 3 4.36 22.04 -1.64
N GLN A 4 5.53 21.83 -2.25
CA GLN A 4 6.17 22.88 -3.03
C GLN A 4 5.38 23.15 -4.32
N PRO A 5 5.21 24.42 -4.73
CA PRO A 5 4.39 24.77 -5.90
C PRO A 5 4.76 24.03 -7.18
N GLU A 6 6.06 23.80 -7.40
CA GLU A 6 6.61 23.11 -8.57
C GLU A 6 6.16 21.66 -8.62
N PHE A 7 6.19 20.99 -7.46
CA PHE A 7 5.78 19.61 -7.33
C PHE A 7 4.27 19.48 -7.52
N LEU A 8 3.49 20.36 -6.89
CA LEU A 8 2.04 20.39 -7.06
C LEU A 8 1.63 20.60 -8.53
N ARG A 9 2.35 21.47 -9.25
CA ARG A 9 2.15 21.69 -10.69
C ARG A 9 2.45 20.43 -11.52
N GLY A 10 3.53 19.71 -11.21
CA GLY A 10 3.83 18.44 -11.88
C GLY A 10 2.72 17.40 -11.69
N ILE A 11 2.22 17.27 -10.46
CA ILE A 11 1.15 16.32 -10.12
C ILE A 11 -0.17 16.68 -10.81
N SER A 12 -0.49 17.97 -10.95
CA SER A 12 -1.72 18.38 -11.66
C SER A 12 -1.75 17.93 -13.13
N ALA A 13 -0.60 17.72 -13.77
CA ALA A 13 -0.54 17.30 -15.16
C ALA A 13 -0.84 15.80 -15.35
N LEU A 14 -0.67 14.96 -14.32
CA LEU A 14 -0.81 13.50 -14.45
C LEU A 14 -2.23 13.06 -14.83
N ALA A 15 -3.25 13.77 -14.32
CA ALA A 15 -4.64 13.44 -14.54
C ALA A 15 -5.06 13.52 -16.02
N GLU A 16 -4.43 14.40 -16.81
CA GLU A 16 -4.71 14.53 -18.25
C GLU A 16 -4.25 13.29 -19.04
N PHE A 17 -3.27 12.57 -18.52
CA PHE A 17 -2.72 11.35 -19.12
C PHE A 17 -3.20 10.07 -18.42
N ASP A 18 -4.15 10.20 -17.47
CA ASP A 18 -4.68 9.09 -16.68
C ASP A 18 -3.60 8.30 -15.91
N LEU A 19 -2.46 8.93 -15.62
CA LEU A 19 -1.37 8.31 -14.88
C LEU A 19 -1.68 8.21 -13.39
N THR A 20 -1.16 7.18 -12.72
CA THR A 20 -1.18 7.04 -11.27
C THR A 20 0.04 7.73 -10.64
N TYR A 21 0.00 7.97 -9.33
CA TYR A 21 1.17 8.43 -8.58
C TYR A 21 1.39 7.58 -7.33
N ASP A 22 2.60 7.07 -7.17
CA ASP A 22 2.97 6.19 -6.06
C ASP A 22 3.64 7.01 -4.94
N LEU A 23 3.08 6.93 -3.74
CA LEU A 23 3.47 7.68 -2.56
C LEU A 23 4.42 6.83 -1.70
N LEU A 24 5.72 6.96 -1.96
CA LEU A 24 6.76 6.37 -1.13
C LEU A 24 7.20 7.34 -0.03
N ILE A 25 6.75 7.08 1.20
CA ILE A 25 6.96 7.97 2.35
C ILE A 25 7.20 7.19 3.65
N TYR A 26 7.73 7.87 4.65
CA TYR A 26 7.81 7.41 6.03
C TYR A 26 6.62 7.90 6.88
N PRO A 27 6.37 7.31 8.07
CA PRO A 27 5.20 7.68 8.90
C PRO A 27 5.16 9.16 9.26
N ARG A 28 6.33 9.76 9.54
CA ARG A 28 6.46 11.20 9.86
C ARG A 28 5.99 12.14 8.73
N GLN A 29 5.78 11.63 7.53
CA GLN A 29 5.35 12.40 6.36
C GLN A 29 3.84 12.22 6.07
N LEU A 30 3.12 11.35 6.79
CA LEU A 30 1.70 11.08 6.56
C LEU A 30 0.82 12.32 6.68
N SER A 31 1.11 13.22 7.62
CA SER A 31 0.36 14.48 7.78
C SER A 31 0.48 15.38 6.54
N VAL A 32 1.70 15.53 6.01
CA VAL A 32 1.99 16.29 4.79
C VAL A 32 1.41 15.59 3.56
N ALA A 33 1.47 14.26 3.49
CA ALA A 33 0.88 13.49 2.40
C ALA A 33 -0.65 13.58 2.39
N THR A 34 -1.28 13.62 3.56
CA THR A 34 -2.73 13.85 3.69
C THR A 34 -3.12 15.20 3.11
N GLU A 35 -2.38 16.26 3.46
CA GLU A 35 -2.57 17.59 2.90
C GLU A 35 -2.36 17.63 1.38
N PHE A 36 -1.36 16.90 0.89
CA PHE A 36 -1.06 16.79 -0.53
C PHE A 36 -2.17 16.08 -1.30
N VAL A 37 -2.61 14.89 -0.87
CA VAL A 37 -3.68 14.12 -1.50
C VAL A 37 -4.99 14.89 -1.53
N ARG A 38 -5.32 15.62 -0.46
CA ARG A 38 -6.52 16.46 -0.36
C ARG A 38 -6.65 17.48 -1.49
N ARG A 39 -5.53 17.92 -2.08
CA ARG A 39 -5.51 18.90 -3.19
C ARG A 39 -5.82 18.26 -4.55
N PHE A 40 -5.74 16.94 -4.67
CA PHE A 40 -5.92 16.22 -5.92
C PHE A 40 -6.95 15.09 -5.80
N PRO A 41 -8.24 15.40 -5.51
CA PRO A 41 -9.26 14.37 -5.27
C PRO A 41 -9.55 13.46 -6.47
N ARG A 42 -9.13 13.86 -7.69
CA ARG A 42 -9.27 13.07 -8.92
C ARG A 42 -8.02 12.27 -9.29
N GLN A 43 -6.88 12.53 -8.65
CA GLN A 43 -5.63 11.82 -8.92
C GLN A 43 -5.65 10.47 -8.18
N ARG A 44 -5.32 9.39 -8.87
CA ARG A 44 -5.17 8.06 -8.27
C ARG A 44 -3.81 7.95 -7.59
N PHE A 45 -3.82 7.61 -6.31
CA PHE A 45 -2.62 7.45 -5.50
C PHE A 45 -2.49 6.01 -5.01
N ALA A 46 -1.29 5.43 -5.14
CA ALA A 46 -0.93 4.18 -4.48
C ALA A 46 0.04 4.50 -3.34
N LEU A 47 -0.37 4.28 -2.09
CA LEU A 47 0.52 4.38 -0.95
C LEU A 47 1.42 3.15 -0.90
N ASP A 48 2.73 3.38 -0.92
CA ASP A 48 3.69 2.28 -0.83
C ASP A 48 3.88 1.84 0.62
N HIS A 49 3.92 0.52 0.80
CA HIS A 49 4.37 -0.17 2.01
C HIS A 49 3.70 0.29 3.31
N LEU A 50 2.41 0.63 3.27
CA LEU A 50 1.68 1.21 4.41
C LEU A 50 2.36 2.45 5.02
N ALA A 51 3.06 3.25 4.22
CA ALA A 51 3.90 4.36 4.68
C ALA A 51 5.00 3.95 5.67
N LYS A 52 5.52 2.73 5.54
CA LYS A 52 6.68 2.19 6.27
C LYS A 52 6.50 2.27 7.80
N PRO A 53 5.49 1.58 8.37
CA PRO A 53 5.22 1.61 9.81
C PRO A 53 6.42 1.16 10.64
N LEU A 54 6.49 1.57 11.91
CA LEU A 54 7.58 1.24 12.83
C LEU A 54 7.43 -0.18 13.42
N ILE A 55 7.43 -1.19 12.54
CA ILE A 55 7.16 -2.59 12.88
C ILE A 55 8.23 -3.17 13.80
N LYS A 56 9.51 -2.85 13.56
CA LYS A 56 10.63 -3.34 14.38
C LYS A 56 10.46 -3.05 15.88
N THR A 57 9.83 -1.93 16.23
CA THR A 57 9.58 -1.54 17.62
C THR A 57 8.16 -1.87 18.09
N GLY A 58 7.34 -2.54 17.26
CA GLY A 58 5.93 -2.84 17.55
C GLY A 58 5.07 -1.59 17.78
N THR A 59 5.51 -0.44 17.25
CA THR A 59 4.88 0.85 17.54
C THR A 59 3.77 1.13 16.52
N LEU A 60 2.52 1.19 17.00
CA LEU A 60 1.35 1.54 16.19
C LEU A 60 1.07 3.04 16.16
N GLN A 61 1.16 3.72 17.30
CA GLN A 61 0.91 5.17 17.38
C GLN A 61 2.23 5.94 17.22
N PRO A 62 2.24 7.08 16.48
CA PRO A 62 1.08 7.77 15.89
C PRO A 62 0.67 7.30 14.49
N TRP A 63 1.38 6.31 13.91
CA TRP A 63 1.17 5.84 12.54
C TRP A 63 -0.29 5.46 12.27
N ASP A 64 -0.93 4.72 13.17
CA ASP A 64 -2.32 4.26 13.05
C ASP A 64 -3.31 5.45 12.95
N ALA A 65 -3.16 6.46 13.82
CA ALA A 65 -3.99 7.66 13.73
C ALA A 65 -3.78 8.43 12.41
N ASP A 66 -2.55 8.51 11.92
CA ASP A 66 -2.23 9.29 10.72
C ASP A 66 -2.56 8.56 9.41
N ILE A 67 -2.38 7.23 9.37
CA ILE A 67 -2.75 6.41 8.20
C ILE A 67 -4.27 6.41 8.01
N ARG A 68 -5.04 6.37 9.11
CA ARG A 68 -6.51 6.47 9.06
C ARG A 68 -6.98 7.79 8.47
N LYS A 69 -6.31 8.91 8.76
CA LYS A 69 -6.64 10.22 8.14
C LYS A 69 -6.40 10.19 6.64
N LEU A 70 -5.28 9.64 6.19
CA LEU A 70 -4.99 9.49 4.76
C LEU A 70 -5.98 8.54 4.07
N ALA A 71 -6.39 7.47 4.74
CA ALA A 71 -7.31 6.48 4.20
C ALA A 71 -8.75 7.00 3.99
N GLN A 72 -9.12 8.15 4.58
CA GLN A 72 -10.40 8.83 4.33
C GLN A 72 -10.57 9.29 2.89
N PHE A 73 -9.47 9.41 2.13
CA PHE A 73 -9.51 9.83 0.72
C PHE A 73 -9.73 8.60 -0.18
N PRO A 74 -10.88 8.49 -0.87
CA PRO A 74 -11.24 7.29 -1.63
C PRO A 74 -10.34 7.04 -2.85
N ASN A 75 -9.62 8.07 -3.32
CA ASN A 75 -8.65 7.99 -4.41
C ASN A 75 -7.26 7.48 -3.98
N VAL A 76 -7.09 7.11 -2.70
CA VAL A 76 -5.86 6.49 -2.18
C VAL A 76 -6.07 4.99 -1.99
N PHE A 77 -5.27 4.21 -2.71
CA PHE A 77 -5.09 2.78 -2.57
C PHE A 77 -3.81 2.51 -1.78
N CYS A 78 -3.67 1.34 -1.18
CA CYS A 78 -2.48 1.00 -0.40
C CYS A 78 -1.90 -0.35 -0.80
N LYS A 79 -0.58 -0.40 -0.95
CA LYS A 79 0.15 -1.63 -1.18
C LYS A 79 0.46 -2.34 0.14
N LEU A 80 0.19 -3.63 0.17
CA LEU A 80 0.57 -4.57 1.24
C LEU A 80 1.89 -5.22 0.81
N SER A 81 2.97 -4.46 0.91
CA SER A 81 4.31 -4.81 0.47
C SER A 81 5.38 -4.19 1.36
N GLY A 82 6.63 -4.65 1.31
CA GLY A 82 7.75 -4.02 2.04
C GLY A 82 7.63 -4.04 3.58
N LEU A 83 6.69 -4.78 4.16
CA LEU A 83 6.47 -4.76 5.61
C LEU A 83 7.58 -5.50 6.38
N VAL A 84 8.06 -6.61 5.84
CA VAL A 84 9.13 -7.40 6.49
C VAL A 84 10.44 -6.63 6.61
N THR A 85 10.68 -5.65 5.74
CA THR A 85 11.88 -4.80 5.78
C THR A 85 11.77 -3.65 6.78
N GLU A 86 10.58 -3.36 7.29
CA GLU A 86 10.39 -2.43 8.41
C GLU A 86 10.38 -3.16 9.77
N ALA A 87 10.35 -4.49 9.76
CA ALA A 87 10.46 -5.35 10.93
C ALA A 87 11.93 -5.62 11.31
N ASP A 88 12.17 -6.43 12.35
CA ASP A 88 13.50 -6.99 12.56
C ASP A 88 13.78 -8.08 11.53
N TRP A 89 14.70 -7.82 10.60
CA TRP A 89 14.95 -8.66 9.42
C TRP A 89 15.32 -10.11 9.74
N LYS A 90 15.84 -10.38 10.95
CA LYS A 90 16.29 -11.72 11.35
C LYS A 90 15.24 -12.50 12.13
N THR A 91 14.30 -11.82 12.76
CA THR A 91 13.45 -12.41 13.81
C THR A 91 11.97 -12.06 13.68
N TRP A 92 11.56 -11.34 12.64
CA TRP A 92 10.16 -11.06 12.39
C TRP A 92 9.34 -12.36 12.27
N LYS A 93 8.09 -12.26 12.68
CA LYS A 93 7.09 -13.32 12.55
C LYS A 93 5.79 -12.70 12.05
N PRO A 94 4.87 -13.49 11.44
CA PRO A 94 3.60 -12.98 10.96
C PRO A 94 2.82 -12.18 12.01
N GLU A 95 2.90 -12.57 13.29
CA GLU A 95 2.20 -11.89 14.40
C GLU A 95 2.70 -10.47 14.66
N HIS A 96 3.94 -10.16 14.28
CA HIS A 96 4.48 -8.79 14.38
C HIS A 96 3.91 -7.88 13.27
N ILE A 97 3.49 -8.45 12.14
CA ILE A 97 2.98 -7.72 10.98
C ILE A 97 1.44 -7.62 11.01
N ALA A 98 0.77 -8.64 11.53
CA ALA A 98 -0.68 -8.74 11.58
C ALA A 98 -1.40 -7.47 12.09
N PRO A 99 -0.96 -6.80 13.18
CA PRO A 99 -1.63 -5.58 13.65
C PRO A 99 -1.67 -4.44 12.61
N TYR A 100 -0.66 -4.35 11.75
CA TYR A 100 -0.59 -3.34 10.71
C TYR A 100 -1.49 -3.69 9.51
N LEU A 101 -1.63 -4.98 9.21
CA LEU A 101 -2.57 -5.49 8.20
C LEU A 101 -4.03 -5.34 8.66
N ASP A 102 -4.31 -5.55 9.94
CA ASP A 102 -5.63 -5.29 10.53
C ASP A 102 -6.01 -3.81 10.37
N VAL A 103 -5.11 -2.88 10.75
CA VAL A 103 -5.33 -1.44 10.53
C VAL A 103 -5.56 -1.12 9.05
N ALA A 104 -4.77 -1.70 8.15
CA ALA A 104 -4.93 -1.50 6.70
C ALA A 104 -6.32 -1.94 6.21
N MET A 105 -6.79 -3.11 6.65
CA MET A 105 -8.12 -3.62 6.33
C MET A 105 -9.24 -2.73 6.87
N GLU A 106 -9.12 -2.27 8.11
CA GLU A 106 -10.12 -1.41 8.72
C GLU A 106 -10.24 -0.04 8.05
N CYS A 107 -9.12 0.58 7.66
CA CYS A 107 -9.14 1.96 7.18
C CYS A 107 -9.24 2.11 5.66
N PHE A 108 -8.60 1.23 4.88
CA PHE A 108 -8.72 1.25 3.41
C PHE A 108 -9.90 0.43 2.92
N GLY A 109 -10.19 -0.68 3.60
CA GLY A 109 -11.15 -1.69 3.14
C GLY A 109 -10.59 -2.58 2.03
N PRO A 110 -11.21 -3.74 1.77
CA PRO A 110 -10.71 -4.74 0.82
C PRO A 110 -10.67 -4.24 -0.62
N GLY A 111 -11.46 -3.22 -0.99
CA GLY A 111 -11.49 -2.67 -2.34
C GLY A 111 -10.34 -1.72 -2.69
N ARG A 112 -9.43 -1.42 -1.75
CA ARG A 112 -8.32 -0.47 -1.94
C ARG A 112 -6.95 -1.00 -1.52
N LEU A 113 -6.86 -2.27 -1.16
CA LEU A 113 -5.59 -2.92 -0.82
C LEU A 113 -5.06 -3.73 -2.00
N MET A 114 -3.74 -3.74 -2.19
CA MET A 114 -3.07 -4.42 -3.30
C MET A 114 -1.84 -5.16 -2.78
N ILE A 115 -1.74 -6.46 -2.98
CA ILE A 115 -0.55 -7.24 -2.61
C ILE A 115 0.69 -6.79 -3.41
N GLY A 116 1.87 -6.89 -2.81
CA GLY A 116 3.14 -6.76 -3.53
C GLY A 116 4.32 -7.35 -2.75
N SER A 117 5.33 -7.85 -3.47
CA SER A 117 6.48 -8.51 -2.84
C SER A 117 7.57 -7.54 -2.37
N ASP A 118 7.70 -6.39 -3.02
CA ASP A 118 8.86 -5.50 -2.89
C ASP A 118 10.20 -6.19 -3.24
N TRP A 119 10.17 -7.17 -4.14
CA TRP A 119 11.39 -7.83 -4.63
C TRP A 119 12.19 -6.89 -5.54
N PRO A 120 13.54 -6.87 -5.48
CA PRO A 120 14.41 -7.72 -4.66
C PRO A 120 14.67 -7.19 -3.24
N VAL A 121 14.17 -6.00 -2.87
CA VAL A 121 14.46 -5.39 -1.56
C VAL A 121 14.05 -6.31 -0.42
N CYS A 122 12.92 -7.00 -0.54
CA CYS A 122 12.44 -7.93 0.48
C CYS A 122 13.43 -9.04 0.86
N THR A 123 14.40 -9.38 -0.01
CA THR A 123 15.39 -10.45 0.24
C THR A 123 16.33 -10.16 1.41
N VAL A 124 16.38 -8.93 1.91
CA VAL A 124 17.14 -8.61 3.14
C VAL A 124 16.47 -9.17 4.40
N ALA A 125 15.17 -9.48 4.35
CA ALA A 125 14.37 -9.94 5.48
C ALA A 125 13.63 -11.27 5.21
N GLY A 126 13.42 -11.67 3.96
CA GLY A 126 12.78 -12.95 3.64
C GLY A 126 12.79 -13.27 2.14
N SER A 127 12.65 -14.54 1.79
CA SER A 127 12.47 -14.94 0.39
C SER A 127 11.15 -14.43 -0.20
N PHE A 128 11.08 -14.32 -1.53
CA PHE A 128 9.84 -13.97 -2.24
C PHE A 128 8.64 -14.79 -1.76
N ALA A 129 8.78 -16.11 -1.65
CA ALA A 129 7.71 -17.00 -1.21
C ALA A 129 7.27 -16.72 0.23
N GLN A 130 8.20 -16.49 1.15
CA GLN A 130 7.87 -16.15 2.54
C GLN A 130 7.07 -14.84 2.63
N VAL A 131 7.45 -13.83 1.85
CA VAL A 131 6.78 -12.52 1.87
C VAL A 131 5.41 -12.57 1.22
N MET A 132 5.26 -13.29 0.11
CA MET A 132 3.95 -13.47 -0.52
C MET A 132 3.01 -14.30 0.35
N ASN A 133 3.50 -15.40 0.94
CA ASN A 133 2.70 -16.26 1.81
C ASN A 133 2.24 -15.54 3.08
N LEU A 134 3.04 -14.62 3.64
CA LEU A 134 2.61 -13.78 4.77
C LEU A 134 1.26 -13.08 4.50
N VAL A 135 1.11 -12.49 3.31
CA VAL A 135 -0.13 -11.78 2.93
C VAL A 135 -1.23 -12.78 2.57
N LEU A 136 -0.90 -13.83 1.79
CA LEU A 136 -1.86 -14.88 1.42
C LEU A 136 -2.49 -15.56 2.65
N ASP A 137 -1.66 -15.95 3.61
CA ASP A 137 -2.07 -16.64 4.83
C ASP A 137 -2.92 -15.73 5.70
N PHE A 138 -2.53 -14.45 5.87
CA PHE A 138 -3.32 -13.47 6.64
C PHE A 138 -4.73 -13.30 6.06
N PHE A 139 -4.85 -13.27 4.73
CA PHE A 139 -6.13 -13.10 4.06
C PHE A 139 -6.92 -14.38 3.84
N SER A 140 -6.35 -15.56 4.08
CA SER A 140 -7.00 -16.86 3.87
C SER A 140 -8.36 -16.99 4.58
N LYS A 141 -8.54 -16.32 5.73
CA LYS A 141 -9.78 -16.28 6.51
C LYS A 141 -10.92 -15.46 5.88
N TYR A 142 -10.66 -14.63 4.88
CA TYR A 142 -11.66 -13.76 4.26
C TYR A 142 -12.36 -14.45 3.06
N PRO A 143 -13.59 -14.02 2.73
CA PRO A 143 -14.30 -14.46 1.52
C PRO A 143 -13.46 -14.34 0.24
N GLU A 144 -13.69 -15.26 -0.70
CA GLU A 144 -12.88 -15.39 -1.91
C GLU A 144 -12.89 -14.15 -2.79
N ASP A 145 -14.04 -13.49 -2.95
CA ASP A 145 -14.19 -12.25 -3.70
C ASP A 145 -13.33 -11.12 -3.13
N LEU A 146 -13.29 -10.98 -1.80
CA LEU A 146 -12.43 -9.99 -1.13
C LEU A 146 -10.95 -10.33 -1.29
N ARG A 147 -10.57 -11.62 -1.17
CA ARG A 147 -9.19 -12.06 -1.40
C ARG A 147 -8.77 -11.78 -2.83
N ASN A 148 -9.58 -12.15 -3.82
CA ASN A 148 -9.26 -11.93 -5.24
C ASN A 148 -9.12 -10.44 -5.58
N ALA A 149 -9.93 -9.58 -4.96
CA ALA A 149 -9.74 -8.14 -5.08
C ALA A 149 -8.36 -7.69 -4.57
N ILE A 150 -7.95 -8.11 -3.38
CA ILE A 150 -6.67 -7.73 -2.78
C ILE A 150 -5.46 -8.32 -3.52
N LEU A 151 -5.59 -9.56 -4.01
CA LEU A 151 -4.50 -10.33 -4.60
C LEU A 151 -4.23 -10.01 -6.08
N GLY A 152 -5.07 -9.20 -6.72
CA GLY A 152 -4.83 -8.75 -8.10
C GLY A 152 -5.92 -7.84 -8.66
N GLY A 153 -7.19 -8.10 -8.35
CA GLY A 153 -8.31 -7.38 -8.98
C GLY A 153 -8.31 -5.86 -8.74
N ASN A 154 -7.84 -5.40 -7.58
CA ASN A 154 -7.68 -3.97 -7.30
C ASN A 154 -6.51 -3.37 -8.08
N ALA A 155 -5.41 -4.12 -8.24
CA ALA A 155 -4.26 -3.69 -9.04
C ALA A 155 -4.65 -3.54 -10.52
N GLU A 156 -5.36 -4.51 -11.07
CA GLU A 156 -5.89 -4.46 -12.45
C GLU A 156 -6.74 -3.21 -12.68
N LYS A 157 -7.69 -2.93 -11.78
CA LYS A 157 -8.55 -1.73 -11.84
C LYS A 157 -7.75 -0.44 -11.65
N PHE A 158 -6.83 -0.41 -10.69
CA PHE A 158 -6.07 0.78 -10.33
C PHE A 158 -5.10 1.19 -11.44
N TRP A 159 -4.34 0.26 -12.01
CA TRP A 159 -3.38 0.54 -13.08
C TRP A 159 -3.97 0.38 -14.50
N LYS A 160 -5.25 0.01 -14.63
CA LYS A 160 -5.91 -0.28 -15.92
C LYS A 160 -5.12 -1.30 -16.75
N LEU A 161 -4.71 -2.39 -16.10
CA LEU A 161 -4.00 -3.46 -16.76
C LEU A 161 -4.93 -4.12 -17.79
N ALA A 162 -4.42 -4.40 -18.98
CA ALA A 162 -5.16 -5.17 -19.96
C ALA A 162 -5.41 -6.58 -19.40
N PRO A 163 -6.59 -7.17 -19.65
CA PRO A 163 -6.82 -8.57 -19.32
C PRO A 163 -5.77 -9.42 -20.05
N VAL A 164 -5.30 -10.46 -19.40
CA VAL A 164 -4.45 -11.46 -20.04
C VAL A 164 -5.27 -12.07 -21.18
N SER A 165 -4.81 -11.92 -22.42
CA SER A 165 -5.48 -12.53 -23.57
C SER A 165 -5.30 -14.06 -23.51
N ASP A 166 -6.36 -14.81 -23.77
CA ASP A 166 -6.34 -16.27 -23.82
C ASP A 166 -5.49 -16.84 -24.98
N GLU A 167 -4.84 -16.01 -25.79
CA GLU A 167 -4.04 -16.40 -26.96
C GLU A 167 -2.71 -17.11 -26.63
N PHE A 168 -2.40 -17.31 -25.34
CA PHE A 168 -1.16 -17.98 -24.91
C PHE A 168 -1.38 -19.16 -23.93
N CYS A 169 -2.61 -19.68 -23.81
CA CYS A 169 -2.91 -20.93 -23.11
C CYS A 169 -3.11 -22.11 -24.08
#